data_AF-A0A6B3EKV1-F1
#
_entry.id   AF-A0A6B3EKV1-F1
#
_cell.length_a   1.000
_cell.length_b   1.000
_cell.length_c   1.000
_cell.angle_alpha   90.00
_cell.angle_beta   90.00
_cell.angle_gamma   90.00
#
_symmetry.space_group_name_H-M   'P 1'
#
loop_
_entity.id
_entity.type
_entity.pdbx_description
1 polymer ?
#
loop_
_entity_poly.entity_id
_entity_poly.type
_entity_poly.pdbx_seq_one_letter_code
_entity_poly.pdbx_strand_id
1 'polypeptide(L)'
;DTVECNGTGPLKLNGKPLDEPYVFQGNTPCSVDEGGQFKVKVPKDKLWVMGDHRQASADSRYHQTDRNQGFVPVDNVIGRAFVIAWPPNRWSTLSVPDTFHQSGINAAASATAPAALGLVGAFPFVLWRRRRLSAERTDG
;
A
#
# COMPACT_ATOMS: atom_id res chain seq x y z
N ASP A 1 5.77 5.66 -6.27
CA ASP A 1 6.97 4.81 -6.54
C ASP A 1 7.44 4.92 -7.97
N THR A 2 8.65 4.43 -8.26
CA THR A 2 9.14 4.19 -9.63
C THR A 2 9.19 2.69 -9.87
N VAL A 3 8.50 2.22 -10.91
CA VAL A 3 8.48 0.81 -11.32
C VAL A 3 9.22 0.69 -12.63
N GLU A 4 10.16 -0.25 -12.72
CA GLU A 4 10.94 -0.46 -13.94
C GLU A 4 11.10 -1.94 -14.27
N CYS A 5 11.03 -2.24 -15.57
CA CYS A 5 11.32 -3.55 -16.15
C CYS A 5 12.36 -3.39 -17.25
N ASN A 6 13.35 -4.30 -17.28
CA ASN A 6 14.36 -4.35 -18.33
C ASN A 6 14.74 -5.81 -18.63
N GLY A 7 14.72 -6.17 -19.91
CA GLY A 7 14.95 -7.52 -20.41
C GLY A 7 13.96 -8.50 -19.79
N THR A 8 14.48 -9.64 -19.35
CA THR A 8 13.74 -10.67 -18.60
C THR A 8 14.05 -10.62 -17.09
N GLY A 9 14.76 -9.58 -16.64
CA GLY A 9 15.24 -9.46 -15.27
C GLY A 9 14.12 -9.29 -14.23
N PRO A 10 14.48 -9.21 -12.95
CA PRO A 10 13.49 -8.94 -11.90
C PRO A 10 12.83 -7.58 -12.13
N LEU A 11 11.53 -7.51 -11.84
CA LEU A 11 10.84 -6.23 -11.72
C LEU A 11 11.50 -5.43 -10.61
N LYS A 12 11.71 -4.14 -10.84
CA LYS A 12 12.31 -3.27 -9.82
C LYS A 12 11.33 -2.21 -9.35
N LEU A 13 11.31 -2.01 -8.04
CA LEU A 13 10.54 -0.98 -7.37
C LEU A 13 11.50 -0.04 -6.63
N ASN A 14 11.46 1.24 -6.97
CA ASN A 14 12.38 2.26 -6.43
C ASN A 14 13.87 1.84 -6.56
N GLY A 15 14.20 1.17 -7.67
CA GLY A 15 15.54 0.64 -7.96
C GLY A 15 15.91 -0.65 -7.22
N LYS A 16 15.01 -1.21 -6.40
CA LYS A 16 15.21 -2.48 -5.70
C LYS A 16 14.60 -3.63 -6.50
N PRO A 17 15.35 -4.70 -6.80
CA PRO A 17 14.78 -5.88 -7.45
C PRO A 17 13.78 -6.56 -6.52
N LEU A 18 12.68 -7.01 -7.09
CA LEU A 18 11.67 -7.78 -6.37
C LEU A 18 11.90 -9.28 -6.57
N ASP A 19 11.77 -10.03 -5.47
CA ASP A 19 11.55 -11.48 -5.53
C ASP A 19 10.04 -11.76 -5.64
N GLU A 20 9.63 -12.41 -6.73
CA GLU A 20 8.22 -12.57 -7.11
C GLU A 20 7.88 -14.06 -7.33
N PRO A 21 7.84 -14.89 -6.27
CA PRO A 21 7.59 -16.33 -6.39
C PRO A 21 6.17 -16.66 -6.87
N TYR A 22 5.29 -15.66 -6.94
CA TYR A 22 3.92 -15.76 -7.42
C TYR A 22 3.79 -15.59 -8.94
N VAL A 23 4.85 -15.15 -9.64
CA VAL A 23 4.85 -15.12 -11.11
C VAL A 23 4.62 -16.53 -11.63
N PHE A 24 3.69 -16.66 -12.57
CA PHE A 24 3.29 -17.96 -13.08
C PHE A 24 4.48 -18.75 -13.64
N GLN A 25 4.49 -20.06 -13.42
CA GLN A 25 5.60 -20.91 -13.86
C GLN A 25 5.81 -20.83 -15.38
N GLY A 26 7.06 -20.61 -15.79
CA GLY A 26 7.44 -20.44 -17.20
C GLY A 26 7.42 -19.00 -17.69
N ASN A 27 6.90 -18.07 -16.90
CA ASN A 27 6.97 -16.64 -17.16
C ASN A 27 8.26 -16.02 -16.60
N THR A 28 8.72 -14.95 -17.24
CA THR A 28 9.72 -14.04 -16.68
C THR A 28 9.02 -12.84 -16.01
N PRO A 29 9.61 -12.22 -14.97
CA PRO A 29 9.01 -11.04 -14.30
C PRO A 29 8.73 -9.89 -15.26
N CYS A 30 9.67 -9.66 -16.18
CA CYS A 30 9.59 -8.71 -17.28
C CYS A 30 9.43 -9.43 -18.62
N SER A 31 8.54 -8.92 -19.49
CA SER A 31 8.37 -9.41 -20.86
C SER A 31 9.23 -8.59 -21.82
N VAL A 32 9.79 -9.19 -22.87
CA VAL A 32 10.71 -8.52 -23.82
C VAL A 32 10.02 -7.80 -24.99
N ASP A 33 8.70 -7.77 -24.98
CA ASP A 33 7.86 -7.08 -25.95
C ASP A 33 7.70 -5.58 -25.62
N GLU A 34 7.03 -4.85 -26.51
CA GLU A 34 6.89 -3.38 -26.44
C GLU A 34 6.27 -2.90 -25.13
N GLY A 35 5.24 -3.59 -24.61
CA GLY A 35 4.62 -3.25 -23.33
C GLY A 35 5.40 -3.73 -22.11
N GLY A 36 6.22 -4.77 -22.27
CA GLY A 36 6.95 -5.40 -21.18
C GLY A 36 8.20 -4.65 -20.71
N GLN A 37 8.68 -3.68 -21.49
CA GLN A 37 9.87 -2.86 -21.20
C GLN A 37 9.45 -1.43 -20.85
N PHE A 38 9.63 -1.01 -19.60
CA PHE A 38 9.13 0.30 -19.15
C PHE A 38 9.87 0.83 -17.92
N LYS A 39 9.76 2.14 -17.72
CA LYS A 39 10.12 2.83 -16.49
C LYS A 39 9.10 3.93 -16.20
N VAL A 40 8.26 3.71 -15.22
CA VAL A 40 7.14 4.60 -14.90
C VAL A 40 7.23 5.13 -13.47
N LYS A 41 6.81 6.37 -13.27
CA LYS A 41 6.63 6.95 -11.94
C LYS A 41 5.13 6.95 -11.62
N VAL A 42 4.74 6.16 -10.62
CA VAL A 42 3.34 6.05 -10.19
C VAL A 42 2.93 7.37 -9.55
N PRO A 43 1.91 8.07 -10.09
CA PRO A 43 1.37 9.28 -9.48
C PRO A 43 0.77 9.01 -8.11
N LYS A 44 0.56 10.08 -7.34
CA LYS A 44 -0.20 10.00 -6.09
C LYS A 44 -1.62 9.48 -6.36
N ASP A 45 -2.17 8.71 -5.42
CA ASP A 45 -3.55 8.18 -5.44
C ASP A 45 -3.86 7.28 -6.66
N LYS A 46 -2.81 6.69 -7.25
CA LYS A 46 -2.91 5.73 -8.35
C LYS A 46 -2.07 4.48 -8.09
N LEU A 47 -2.40 3.42 -8.81
CA LEU A 47 -1.73 2.13 -8.78
C LEU A 47 -1.20 1.77 -10.18
N TRP A 48 -0.07 1.08 -10.19
CA TRP A 48 0.42 0.32 -11.34
C TRP A 48 0.20 -1.15 -11.05
N VAL A 49 -0.63 -1.83 -11.85
CA VAL A 49 -1.05 -3.21 -11.59
C VAL A 49 -0.50 -4.14 -12.65
N MET A 50 -0.06 -5.32 -12.23
CA MET A 50 0.49 -6.34 -13.10
C MET A 50 -0.12 -7.70 -12.75
N GLY A 51 -0.49 -8.48 -13.76
CA GLY A 51 -0.98 -9.84 -13.56
C GLY A 51 0.15 -10.83 -13.29
N ASP A 52 -0.14 -11.87 -12.52
CA ASP A 52 0.82 -12.94 -12.21
C ASP A 52 1.20 -13.77 -13.46
N HIS A 53 0.26 -13.87 -14.40
CA HIS A 53 0.52 -14.33 -15.77
C HIS A 53 1.12 -13.21 -16.63
N ARG A 54 2.36 -12.80 -16.36
CA ARG A 54 3.03 -11.64 -16.98
C ARG A 54 2.94 -11.58 -18.51
N GLN A 55 3.01 -12.70 -19.22
CA GLN A 55 3.05 -12.77 -20.69
C GLN A 55 1.65 -12.94 -21.30
N ALA A 56 0.61 -13.10 -20.48
CA ALA A 56 -0.77 -13.30 -20.93
C ALA A 56 -1.76 -12.32 -20.26
N SER A 57 -1.26 -11.26 -19.63
CA SER A 57 -2.06 -10.24 -18.96
C SER A 57 -1.95 -8.91 -19.69
N ALA A 58 -3.08 -8.42 -20.19
CA ALA A 58 -3.22 -7.06 -20.69
C ALA A 58 -3.48 -6.12 -19.49
N ASP A 59 -2.44 -5.83 -18.71
CA ASP A 59 -2.51 -4.98 -17.52
C ASP A 59 -1.99 -3.55 -17.80
N SER A 60 -1.60 -2.81 -16.77
CA SER A 60 -1.14 -1.41 -16.89
C SER A 60 -0.07 -1.22 -17.97
N ARG A 61 0.80 -2.21 -18.15
CA ARG A 61 1.89 -2.22 -19.14
C ARG A 61 1.41 -1.95 -20.57
N TYR A 62 0.26 -2.52 -20.92
CA TYR A 62 -0.29 -2.51 -22.27
C TYR A 62 -1.37 -1.43 -22.48
N HIS A 63 -1.72 -0.68 -21.43
CA HIS A 63 -2.76 0.35 -21.44
C HIS A 63 -2.19 1.78 -21.23
N GLN A 64 -0.89 1.97 -21.48
CA GLN A 64 -0.19 3.25 -21.25
C GLN A 64 -0.69 4.39 -22.14
N THR A 65 -1.42 4.10 -23.22
CA THR A 65 -2.01 5.09 -24.13
C THR A 65 -3.44 5.49 -23.75
N ASP A 66 -4.05 4.82 -22.77
CA ASP A 66 -5.40 5.14 -22.31
C ASP A 66 -5.45 6.48 -21.58
N ARG A 67 -6.68 6.97 -21.34
CA ARG A 67 -6.93 8.22 -20.59
C ARG A 67 -6.19 8.29 -19.24
N ASN A 68 -6.00 7.15 -18.59
CA ASN A 68 -5.31 7.06 -17.32
C ASN A 68 -3.84 6.66 -17.43
N GLN A 69 -3.30 6.49 -18.64
CA GLN A 69 -1.91 6.11 -18.92
C GLN A 69 -1.51 4.80 -18.24
N GLY A 70 -2.39 3.80 -18.26
CA GLY A 70 -2.20 2.50 -17.62
C GLY A 70 -2.43 2.49 -16.11
N PHE A 71 -2.53 3.65 -15.45
CA PHE A 71 -2.69 3.72 -14.00
C PHE A 71 -4.14 3.53 -13.55
N VAL A 72 -4.34 2.81 -12.44
CA VAL A 72 -5.65 2.61 -11.83
C VAL A 72 -5.83 3.58 -10.66
N PRO A 73 -6.84 4.47 -10.65
CA PRO A 73 -7.13 5.30 -9.48
C PRO A 73 -7.45 4.44 -8.25
N VAL A 74 -6.95 4.83 -7.07
CA VAL A 74 -7.22 4.09 -5.82
C VAL A 74 -8.73 4.06 -5.50
N ASP A 75 -9.47 5.11 -5.87
CA ASP A 75 -10.92 5.18 -5.66
C ASP A 75 -11.72 4.12 -6.44
N ASN A 76 -11.11 3.52 -7.47
CA ASN A 76 -11.72 2.42 -8.22
C ASN A 76 -11.47 1.05 -7.56
N VAL A 77 -10.69 1.00 -6.48
CA VAL A 77 -10.33 -0.25 -5.78
C VAL A 77 -11.38 -0.56 -4.72
N ILE A 78 -12.03 -1.71 -4.87
CA ILE A 78 -13.02 -2.20 -3.88
C ILE A 78 -12.33 -2.75 -2.63
N GLY A 79 -11.19 -3.45 -2.80
CA GLY A 79 -10.45 -4.01 -1.68
C GLY A 79 -9.31 -4.94 -2.10
N ARG A 80 -8.57 -5.43 -1.10
CA ARG A 80 -7.45 -6.37 -1.27
C ARG A 80 -7.93 -7.81 -1.11
N ALA A 81 -7.53 -8.70 -2.01
CA ALA A 81 -7.68 -10.14 -1.80
C ALA A 81 -6.76 -10.61 -0.66
N PHE A 82 -7.32 -11.31 0.33
CA PHE A 82 -6.59 -11.73 1.53
C PHE A 82 -6.72 -13.22 1.85
N VAL A 83 -7.53 -13.96 1.10
CA VAL A 83 -7.78 -15.40 1.32
C VAL A 83 -8.01 -16.11 -0.01
N ILE A 84 -7.45 -17.31 -0.15
CA ILE A 84 -7.84 -18.30 -1.15
C ILE A 84 -8.87 -19.20 -0.47
N ALA A 85 -10.14 -19.07 -0.86
CA ALA A 85 -11.23 -19.81 -0.22
C ALA A 85 -11.51 -21.19 -0.87
N TRP A 86 -11.08 -21.39 -2.12
CA TRP A 86 -11.38 -22.60 -2.91
C TRP A 86 -10.22 -22.99 -3.84
N PRO A 87 -9.98 -24.29 -4.12
CA PRO A 87 -10.65 -25.47 -3.54
C PRO A 87 -10.36 -25.66 -2.04
N PRO A 88 -11.16 -26.45 -1.29
CA PRO A 88 -11.04 -26.52 0.18
C PRO A 88 -9.67 -27.00 0.65
N ASN A 89 -9.02 -27.87 -0.12
CA ASN A 89 -7.66 -28.35 0.12
C ASN A 89 -6.55 -27.33 -0.20
N ARG A 90 -6.92 -26.14 -0.69
CA ARG A 90 -6.04 -25.01 -1.02
C ARG A 90 -6.39 -23.78 -0.19
N TRP A 91 -7.15 -23.93 0.88
CA TRP A 91 -7.50 -22.83 1.76
C TRP A 91 -6.25 -22.22 2.38
N SER A 92 -6.02 -20.93 2.14
CA SER A 92 -4.84 -20.21 2.64
C SER A 92 -5.08 -18.70 2.71
N THR A 93 -4.20 -17.98 3.41
CA THR A 93 -4.22 -16.51 3.44
C THR A 93 -3.22 -15.93 2.44
N LEU A 94 -3.50 -14.71 1.97
CA LEU A 94 -2.62 -13.95 1.09
C LEU A 94 -1.97 -12.81 1.89
N SER A 95 -0.74 -13.04 2.32
CA SER A 95 0.11 -12.03 2.95
C SER A 95 0.76 -11.12 1.89
N VAL A 96 1.24 -9.96 2.33
CA VAL A 96 2.12 -9.13 1.49
C VAL A 96 3.49 -9.83 1.42
N PRO A 97 4.06 -10.04 0.23
CA PRO A 97 5.37 -10.68 0.10
C PRO A 97 6.52 -9.90 0.75
N ASP A 98 7.50 -10.61 1.31
CA ASP A 98 8.63 -10.03 2.05
C ASP A 98 9.48 -9.05 1.23
N THR A 99 9.49 -9.22 -0.09
CA THR A 99 10.16 -8.32 -1.02
C THR A 99 9.73 -6.85 -0.86
N PHE A 100 8.51 -6.58 -0.39
CA PHE A 100 8.01 -5.21 -0.16
C PHE A 100 8.42 -4.63 1.19
N HIS A 101 8.98 -5.44 2.09
CA HIS A 101 9.52 -4.99 3.38
C HIS A 101 11.00 -4.55 3.29
N GLN A 102 11.61 -4.63 2.11
CA GLN A 102 12.98 -4.17 1.88
C GLN A 102 13.15 -2.68 2.23
N SER A 103 14.29 -2.35 2.82
CA SER A 103 14.65 -0.95 3.13
C SER A 103 14.74 -0.12 1.84
N GLY A 104 14.09 1.04 1.85
CA GLY A 104 14.05 1.96 0.72
C GLY A 104 12.84 1.79 -0.21
N ILE A 105 12.04 0.73 -0.08
CA ILE A 105 10.77 0.61 -0.80
C ILE A 105 9.68 1.47 -0.15
N ASN A 106 9.52 1.39 1.18
CA ASN A 106 8.47 2.13 1.92
C ASN A 106 8.87 3.55 2.36
N ALA A 107 10.03 4.06 1.92
CA ALA A 107 10.57 5.33 2.39
C ALA A 107 9.72 6.55 1.97
N ALA A 108 8.89 6.42 0.93
CA ALA A 108 8.03 7.50 0.45
C ALA A 108 6.79 7.76 1.32
N ALA A 109 6.44 6.89 2.27
CA ALA A 109 5.33 7.13 3.20
C ALA A 109 5.69 8.12 4.33
N SER A 110 6.96 8.54 4.43
CA SER A 110 7.44 9.50 5.43
C SER A 110 7.57 10.91 4.85
N ALA A 111 6.47 11.48 4.36
CA ALA A 111 6.40 12.89 3.99
C ALA A 111 5.48 13.64 4.97
N THR A 112 6.12 14.20 6.02
CA THR A 112 5.69 15.37 6.82
C THR A 112 4.30 15.32 7.47
N ALA A 113 4.22 14.81 8.70
CA ALA A 113 3.32 15.42 9.68
C ALA A 113 4.00 16.70 10.20
N PRO A 114 3.36 17.88 10.17
CA PRO A 114 3.90 19.03 10.88
C PRO A 114 3.93 18.67 12.36
N ALA A 115 5.07 18.88 13.01
CA ALA A 115 5.17 18.80 14.46
C ALA A 115 4.26 19.88 15.07
N ALA A 116 3.01 19.49 15.39
CA ALA A 116 2.12 20.34 16.15
C ALA A 116 2.57 20.29 17.61
N LEU A 117 3.49 21.20 17.97
CA LEU A 117 3.71 21.60 19.35
C LEU A 117 2.42 22.27 19.86
N GLY A 118 1.58 21.50 20.56
CA GLY A 118 0.29 21.93 21.08
C GLY A 118 0.12 21.57 22.56
N LEU A 119 0.76 22.37 23.40
CA LEU A 119 0.40 22.84 24.74
C LEU A 119 -0.57 22.03 25.66
N VAL A 120 -0.02 21.68 26.84
CA VAL A 120 -0.56 21.86 28.21
C VAL A 120 -1.80 21.04 28.63
N GLY A 121 -1.60 20.29 29.71
CA GLY A 121 -2.55 19.35 30.28
C GLY A 121 -3.79 19.97 30.92
N ALA A 122 -4.91 19.28 30.75
CA ALA A 122 -6.16 19.60 31.41
C ALA A 122 -6.81 18.32 31.93
N PHE A 123 -6.54 17.94 33.18
CA PHE A 123 -7.40 17.11 34.03
C PHE A 123 -7.05 17.36 35.51
N PRO A 124 -7.99 17.35 36.48
CA PRO A 124 -9.46 17.36 36.37
C PRO A 124 -10.11 18.40 37.31
N PHE A 125 -10.70 19.48 36.78
CA PHE A 125 -11.52 20.44 37.56
C PHE A 125 -12.87 19.86 38.05
N VAL A 126 -13.18 18.60 37.72
CA VAL A 126 -14.49 17.97 38.00
C VAL A 126 -14.58 17.36 39.41
N LEU A 127 -13.48 17.25 40.17
CA LEU A 127 -13.51 16.80 41.58
C LEU A 127 -13.58 17.93 42.61
N TRP A 128 -13.24 19.17 42.24
CA TRP A 128 -13.24 20.30 43.17
C TRP A 128 -14.66 20.87 43.41
N ARG A 129 -15.59 20.72 42.44
CA ARG A 129 -16.97 21.23 42.55
C ARG A 129 -17.87 20.37 43.45
N ARG A 130 -17.50 19.11 43.74
CA ARG A 130 -18.28 18.22 44.63
C ARG A 130 -17.94 18.34 46.11
N ARG A 131 -16.84 19.00 46.48
CA ARG A 131 -16.44 19.17 47.90
C ARG A 131 -16.92 20.47 48.54
N ARG A 132 -17.45 21.43 47.78
CA ARG A 132 -17.99 22.70 48.34
C ARG A 132 -19.49 22.69 48.64
N LEU A 133 -20.23 21.63 48.32
CA LEU A 133 -21.70 21.55 48.54
C LEU A 133 -22.11 20.61 49.68
N SER A 134 -21.15 20.04 50.44
CA SER A 134 -21.45 19.21 51.62
C SER A 134 -20.98 19.84 52.94
N ALA A 135 -20.42 21.05 52.91
CA ALA A 135 -20.01 21.80 54.11
C ALA A 135 -21.10 22.76 54.64
N GLU A 136 -22.24 22.86 53.96
CA GLU A 136 -23.35 23.75 54.34
C GLU A 136 -24.54 23.01 54.98
N ARG A 137 -24.34 21.79 55.47
CA ARG A 137 -25.39 21.01 56.15
C ARG A 137 -24.90 20.42 57.47
N THR A 138 -24.29 21.26 58.30
CA THR A 138 -24.11 21.02 59.73
C THR A 138 -24.02 22.37 60.43
N ASP A 139 -25.19 23.01 60.59
CA ASP A 139 -25.52 23.97 61.64
C ASP A 139 -27.04 24.19 61.57
N GLY A 140 -27.74 23.62 62.55
CA GLY A 140 -29.19 23.51 62.63
C GLY A 140 -29.59 22.30 63.46
#